data_AF-T0S2L5-F1
#
_entry.id   AF-T0S2L5-F1
#
_cell.length_a   1.000
_cell.length_b   1.000
_cell.length_c   1.000
_cell.angle_alpha   90.00
_cell.angle_beta   90.00
_cell.angle_gamma   90.00
#
_symmetry.space_group_name_H-M   'P 1'
#
loop_
_entity.id
_entity.type
_entity.pdbx_description
1 polymer ?
#
loop_
_entity_poly.entity_id
_entity_poly.type
_entity_poly.pdbx_seq_one_letter_code
_entity_poly.pdbx_strand_id
1 'polypeptide(L)'
;MLQSFLNTSVFIFFTALISLTTPAANAAEHKCVPLRGMSCAFDYKLNCPVGFQDGCETGESAYHICLPQSGPECGFEVATFCPEGFINGCFFGESASHRCVPITGPSCEVEISISCPLGFVDLCSLDV
;
A
#
# COMPACT_ATOMS: atom_id res chain seq x y z
N MET A 1 -8.51 50.90 -29.41
CA MET A 1 -9.34 49.98 -28.60
C MET A 1 -8.41 49.12 -27.76
N LEU A 2 -8.76 48.97 -26.50
CA LEU A 2 -7.95 48.51 -25.37
C LEU A 2 -8.01 46.97 -25.26
N GLN A 3 -6.87 46.33 -25.01
CA GLN A 3 -6.61 45.14 -24.17
C GLN A 3 -7.56 43.92 -24.21
N SER A 4 -7.01 42.71 -24.46
CA SER A 4 -6.60 41.78 -23.39
C SER A 4 -6.42 40.33 -23.87
N PHE A 5 -5.33 39.73 -23.43
CA PHE A 5 -4.98 38.31 -23.52
C PHE A 5 -5.78 37.48 -22.48
N LEU A 6 -6.33 36.34 -22.90
CA LEU A 6 -6.60 35.16 -22.06
C LEU A 6 -6.33 33.97 -23.00
N ASN A 7 -5.34 33.09 -22.86
CA ASN A 7 -4.81 32.36 -21.71
C ASN A 7 -5.88 31.68 -20.86
N THR A 8 -6.33 30.49 -21.27
CA THR A 8 -6.81 29.49 -20.32
C THR A 8 -6.73 28.09 -20.94
N SER A 9 -5.67 27.40 -20.53
CA SER A 9 -5.63 26.01 -20.08
C SER A 9 -6.39 24.97 -20.91
N VAL A 10 -5.59 24.17 -21.61
CA VAL A 10 -5.83 22.74 -21.86
C VAL A 10 -6.21 22.09 -20.52
N PHE A 11 -7.51 21.93 -20.25
CA PHE A 11 -7.98 21.05 -19.20
C PHE A 11 -7.80 19.62 -19.71
N ILE A 12 -6.59 19.08 -19.50
CA ILE A 12 -6.38 17.65 -19.51
C ILE A 12 -7.23 17.11 -18.37
N PHE A 13 -8.38 16.53 -18.71
CA PHE A 13 -9.10 15.65 -17.81
C PHE A 13 -8.20 14.43 -17.54
N PHE A 14 -7.27 14.56 -16.60
CA PHE A 14 -6.70 13.42 -15.89
C PHE A 14 -7.82 12.86 -15.00
N THR A 15 -8.74 12.12 -15.61
CA THR A 15 -9.53 11.13 -14.87
C THR A 15 -8.57 10.03 -14.47
N ALA A 16 -7.81 10.28 -13.40
CA ALA A 16 -7.27 9.22 -12.57
C ALA A 16 -8.48 8.51 -11.96
N LEU A 17 -9.01 7.52 -12.68
CA LEU A 17 -9.84 6.49 -12.10
C LEU A 17 -8.93 5.66 -11.20
N ILE A 18 -8.66 6.21 -10.00
CA ILE A 18 -8.30 5.41 -8.85
C ILE A 18 -9.55 4.58 -8.60
N SER A 19 -9.58 3.35 -9.09
CA SER A 19 -10.53 2.37 -8.58
C SER A 19 -10.15 2.15 -7.12
N LEU A 20 -10.75 2.91 -6.21
CA LEU A 20 -10.84 2.53 -4.81
C LEU A 20 -11.43 1.14 -4.82
N THR A 21 -10.60 0.13 -4.59
CA THR A 21 -11.12 -1.17 -4.25
C THR A 21 -11.90 -0.99 -2.96
N THR A 22 -13.20 -1.19 -3.03
CA THR A 22 -14.09 -1.28 -1.88
C THR A 22 -13.40 -2.09 -0.78
N PRO A 23 -13.21 -1.51 0.41
CA PRO A 23 -12.67 -2.27 1.53
C PRO A 23 -13.68 -3.27 2.03
N ALA A 24 -13.17 -4.25 2.78
CA ALA A 24 -13.99 -5.07 3.63
C ALA A 24 -14.75 -4.14 4.60
N ALA A 25 -16.06 -4.05 4.45
CA ALA A 25 -16.99 -3.26 5.29
C ALA A 25 -17.04 -3.72 6.77
N ASN A 26 -15.98 -4.35 7.28
CA ASN A 26 -15.88 -5.05 8.57
C ASN A 26 -14.42 -5.12 9.05
N ALA A 27 -13.63 -4.06 8.86
CA ALA A 27 -12.32 -4.01 9.49
C ALA A 27 -12.51 -3.97 11.01
N ALA A 28 -11.96 -4.94 11.74
CA ALA A 28 -12.09 -4.99 13.21
C ALA A 28 -11.02 -4.16 13.92
N GLU A 29 -9.88 -3.95 13.26
CA GLU A 29 -8.71 -3.27 13.78
C GLU A 29 -7.96 -2.50 12.68
N HIS A 30 -7.23 -1.47 13.12
CA HIS A 30 -6.33 -0.69 12.27
C HIS A 30 -5.25 -1.60 11.72
N LYS A 31 -5.11 -1.64 10.40
CA LYS A 31 -4.07 -2.43 9.73
C LYS A 31 -3.68 -1.72 8.45
N CYS A 32 -2.38 -1.44 8.31
CA CYS A 32 -1.90 -0.90 7.05
C CYS A 32 -1.97 -1.99 6.00
N VAL A 33 -2.86 -1.86 5.03
CA VAL A 33 -2.99 -2.78 3.90
C VAL A 33 -2.41 -2.16 2.64
N PRO A 34 -1.79 -2.96 1.75
CA PRO A 34 -1.23 -2.41 0.53
C PRO A 34 -2.31 -1.74 -0.33
N LEU A 35 -1.99 -0.56 -0.87
CA LEU A 35 -2.81 0.08 -1.89
C LEU A 35 -2.80 -0.77 -3.15
N ARG A 36 -3.99 -1.02 -3.69
CA ARG A 36 -4.15 -1.62 -5.00
C ARG A 36 -4.23 -0.53 -6.05
N GLY A 37 -3.23 -0.49 -6.92
CA GLY A 37 -3.19 0.34 -8.11
C GLY A 37 -3.93 -0.28 -9.29
N MET A 38 -3.63 0.21 -10.49
CA MET A 38 -4.19 -0.27 -11.74
C MET A 38 -3.76 -1.72 -12.04
N SER A 39 -4.38 -2.35 -13.05
CA SER A 39 -3.92 -3.66 -13.53
C SER A 39 -2.53 -3.57 -14.15
N CYS A 40 -1.76 -4.66 -14.13
CA CYS A 40 -0.43 -4.74 -14.76
C CYS A 40 -0.41 -4.53 -16.28
N ALA A 41 -1.58 -4.46 -16.92
CA ALA A 41 -1.71 -4.10 -18.33
C ALA A 41 -1.39 -2.63 -18.61
N PHE A 42 -1.34 -1.77 -17.58
CA PHE A 42 -0.95 -0.36 -17.73
C PHE A 42 0.52 -0.20 -17.35
N ASP A 43 1.26 0.58 -18.13
CA ASP A 43 2.64 0.96 -17.80
C ASP A 43 2.62 2.02 -16.68
N TYR A 44 2.54 1.51 -15.46
CA TYR A 44 2.44 2.25 -14.21
C TYR A 44 3.39 1.61 -13.20
N LYS A 45 3.78 2.35 -12.16
CA LYS A 45 4.60 1.79 -11.08
C LYS A 45 4.20 2.41 -9.77
N LEU A 46 4.02 1.58 -8.75
CA LEU A 46 3.88 2.08 -7.38
C LEU A 46 5.26 2.42 -6.79
N ASN A 47 5.30 3.55 -6.08
CA ASN A 47 6.44 3.87 -5.23
C ASN A 47 6.37 3.03 -3.95
N CYS A 48 6.95 1.84 -4.01
CA CYS A 48 6.98 0.93 -2.88
C CYS A 48 8.06 1.30 -1.87
N PRO A 49 7.82 1.07 -0.57
CA PRO A 49 8.81 1.32 0.47
C PRO A 49 9.99 0.35 0.33
N VAL A 50 11.12 0.66 0.97
CA VAL A 50 12.31 -0.19 0.95
C VAL A 50 11.97 -1.60 1.46
N GLY A 51 12.42 -2.63 0.74
CA GLY A 51 12.10 -4.03 1.04
C GLY A 51 10.75 -4.51 0.47
N PHE A 52 10.07 -3.68 -0.33
CA PHE A 52 8.86 -4.03 -1.05
C PHE A 52 9.08 -3.91 -2.56
N GLN A 53 8.35 -4.69 -3.34
CA GLN A 53 8.38 -4.66 -4.80
C GLN A 53 6.96 -4.53 -5.35
N ASP A 54 6.85 -3.95 -6.54
CA ASP A 54 5.58 -3.92 -7.25
C ASP A 54 5.26 -5.33 -7.75
N GLY A 55 4.10 -5.86 -7.35
CA GLY A 55 3.67 -7.21 -7.71
C GLY A 55 3.53 -7.44 -9.21
N CYS A 56 3.37 -6.38 -10.02
CA CYS A 56 3.41 -6.49 -11.47
C CYS A 56 4.82 -6.75 -12.02
N GLU A 57 5.85 -6.22 -11.36
CA GLU A 57 7.26 -6.43 -11.75
C GLU A 57 7.73 -7.84 -11.40
N THR A 58 7.20 -8.43 -10.32
CA THR A 58 7.55 -9.79 -9.89
C THR A 58 6.64 -10.87 -10.50
N GLY A 59 5.51 -10.49 -11.11
CA GLY A 59 4.49 -11.41 -11.60
C GLY A 59 3.67 -12.08 -10.50
N GLU A 60 3.78 -11.61 -9.25
CA GLU A 60 3.06 -12.14 -8.10
C GLU A 60 1.62 -11.60 -7.98
N SER A 61 1.27 -10.59 -8.78
CA SER A 61 -0.06 -9.97 -8.80
C SER A 61 -0.50 -9.58 -10.21
N ALA A 62 -1.82 -9.51 -10.43
CA ALA A 62 -2.42 -8.96 -11.64
C ALA A 62 -2.65 -7.42 -11.58
N TYR A 63 -2.32 -6.82 -10.44
CA TYR A 63 -2.45 -5.38 -10.17
C TYR A 63 -1.20 -4.84 -9.49
N HIS A 64 -0.91 -3.56 -9.72
CA HIS A 64 0.18 -2.89 -9.04
C HIS A 64 -0.13 -2.82 -7.54
N ILE A 65 0.69 -3.49 -6.74
CA ILE A 65 0.53 -3.59 -5.29
C ILE A 65 1.91 -3.79 -4.68
N CYS A 66 2.20 -3.07 -3.60
CA CYS A 66 3.50 -3.21 -2.92
C CYS A 66 3.50 -4.48 -2.08
N LEU A 67 4.22 -5.50 -2.54
CA LEU A 67 4.37 -6.77 -1.85
C LEU A 67 5.70 -6.79 -1.11
N PRO A 68 5.74 -7.27 0.14
CA PRO A 68 6.99 -7.43 0.85
C PRO A 68 7.85 -8.45 0.11
N GLN A 69 9.14 -8.17 -0.03
CA GLN A 69 10.09 -9.16 -0.54
C GLN A 69 10.00 -10.45 0.29
N SER A 70 9.93 -11.57 -0.39
CA SER A 70 9.96 -12.88 0.26
C SER A 70 11.31 -13.06 0.95
N GLY A 71 11.25 -13.24 2.27
CA GLY A 71 12.42 -13.58 3.07
C GLY A 71 12.62 -15.09 3.17
N PRO A 72 13.75 -15.52 3.75
CA PRO A 72 13.98 -16.92 4.09
C PRO A 72 12.90 -17.41 5.08
N GLU A 73 12.68 -18.73 5.09
CA GLU A 73 11.75 -19.37 6.02
C GLU A 73 12.15 -19.10 7.48
N CYS A 74 11.16 -19.11 8.38
CA CYS A 74 11.36 -18.90 9.82
C CYS A 74 12.36 -19.85 10.50
N GLY A 75 12.67 -21.00 9.88
CA GLY A 75 13.63 -21.97 10.41
C GLY A 75 15.08 -21.53 10.29
N PHE A 76 15.37 -20.46 9.55
CA PHE A 76 16.72 -19.89 9.43
C PHE A 76 16.97 -18.84 10.52
N GLU A 77 18.13 -18.89 11.18
CA GLU A 77 18.53 -17.90 12.20
C GLU A 77 19.01 -16.59 11.56
N VAL A 78 18.11 -15.89 10.88
CA VAL A 78 18.39 -14.65 10.17
C VAL A 78 17.36 -13.58 10.50
N ALA A 79 17.77 -12.33 10.50
CA ALA A 79 16.87 -11.20 10.74
C ALA A 79 16.71 -10.37 9.47
N THR A 80 15.46 -10.13 9.08
CA THR A 80 15.11 -9.08 8.11
C THR A 80 14.80 -7.81 8.89
N PHE A 81 15.55 -6.75 8.62
CA PHE A 81 15.27 -5.43 9.15
C PHE A 81 14.07 -4.83 8.42
N CYS A 82 13.07 -4.42 9.18
CA CYS A 82 11.86 -3.84 8.63
C CYS A 82 11.87 -2.32 8.73
N PRO A 83 11.37 -1.62 7.69
CA PRO A 83 11.20 -0.18 7.76
C PRO A 83 10.14 0.18 8.82
N GLU A 84 10.11 1.46 9.19
CA GLU A 84 9.12 1.97 10.13
C GLU A 84 7.68 1.65 9.66
N GLY A 85 6.81 1.30 10.62
CA GLY A 85 5.44 0.85 10.33
C GLY A 85 5.32 -0.65 10.00
N PHE A 86 6.43 -1.39 9.99
CA PHE A 86 6.45 -2.83 9.73
C PHE A 86 7.20 -3.60 10.82
N ILE A 87 6.85 -4.86 10.96
CA ILE A 87 7.50 -5.83 11.85
C ILE A 87 7.96 -7.05 11.07
N ASN A 88 8.95 -7.77 11.61
CA ASN A 88 9.36 -9.05 11.05
C ASN A 88 8.26 -10.08 11.34
N GLY A 89 7.51 -10.49 10.32
CA GLY A 89 6.34 -11.35 10.52
C GLY A 89 6.68 -12.67 11.19
N CYS A 90 7.88 -13.20 10.97
CA CYS A 90 8.32 -14.43 11.62
C CYS A 90 8.44 -14.28 13.15
N PHE A 91 9.14 -13.24 13.62
CA PHE A 91 9.38 -13.04 15.05
C PHE A 91 8.11 -12.77 15.85
N PHE A 92 7.07 -12.25 15.19
CA PHE A 92 5.79 -11.93 15.81
C PHE A 92 4.68 -12.94 15.47
N GLY A 93 4.99 -14.03 14.76
CA GLY A 93 4.02 -15.08 14.43
C GLY A 93 3.01 -14.72 13.34
N GLU A 94 3.26 -13.65 12.59
CA GLU A 94 2.39 -13.13 11.52
C GLU A 94 2.74 -13.69 10.13
N SER A 95 3.87 -14.41 9.99
CA SER A 95 4.29 -15.01 8.73
C SER A 95 5.14 -16.27 8.92
N ALA A 96 5.13 -17.16 7.93
CA ALA A 96 6.00 -18.35 7.87
C ALA A 96 7.44 -18.05 7.39
N SER A 97 7.75 -16.79 7.09
CA SER A 97 9.05 -16.34 6.58
C SER A 97 9.46 -15.01 7.21
N HIS A 98 10.76 -14.71 7.20
CA HIS A 98 11.31 -13.43 7.64
C HIS A 98 11.03 -12.31 6.63
N ARG A 99 9.76 -11.93 6.49
CA ARG A 99 9.31 -10.82 5.65
C ARG A 99 8.70 -9.72 6.51
N CYS A 100 8.75 -8.49 6.01
CA CYS A 100 8.15 -7.35 6.69
C CYS A 100 6.64 -7.35 6.48
N VAL A 101 5.89 -7.39 7.58
CA VAL A 101 4.43 -7.29 7.57
C VAL A 101 4.02 -5.99 8.25
N PRO A 102 2.91 -5.37 7.82
CA PRO A 102 2.46 -4.12 8.41
C PRO A 102 2.04 -4.30 9.87
N ILE A 103 2.30 -3.31 10.71
CA ILE A 103 1.83 -3.30 12.11
C ILE A 103 0.30 -3.24 12.15
N THR A 104 -0.30 -3.96 13.10
CA THR A 104 -1.70 -3.83 13.49
C THR A 104 -1.83 -2.86 14.66
N GLY A 105 -2.87 -2.04 14.62
CA GLY A 105 -3.22 -1.06 15.62
C GLY A 105 -4.43 -1.50 16.45
N PRO A 106 -5.03 -0.57 17.23
CA PRO A 106 -6.22 -0.85 18.03
C PRO A 106 -7.44 -1.15 17.16
N SER A 107 -8.58 -1.45 17.79
CA SER A 107 -9.85 -1.64 17.08
C SER A 107 -10.25 -0.39 16.27
N CYS A 108 -10.90 -0.58 15.11
CA CYS A 108 -11.43 0.52 14.29
C CYS A 108 -12.50 1.36 15.01
N GLU A 109 -13.11 0.83 16.08
CA GLU A 109 -14.05 1.57 16.95
C GLU A 109 -13.35 2.71 17.71
N VAL A 110 -12.03 2.65 17.82
CA VAL A 110 -11.21 3.73 18.37
C VAL A 110 -10.89 4.67 17.21
N GLU A 111 -11.44 5.90 17.22
CA GLU A 111 -11.22 6.91 16.17
C GLU A 111 -9.78 7.46 16.14
N ILE A 112 -8.80 6.61 15.85
CA ILE A 112 -7.38 6.96 15.69
C ILE A 112 -6.89 6.37 14.38
N SER A 113 -6.70 7.19 13.34
CA SER A 113 -6.03 6.71 12.13
C SER A 113 -4.58 6.35 12.44
N ILE A 114 -4.14 5.16 12.02
CA ILE A 114 -2.70 4.85 12.04
C ILE A 114 -2.02 5.45 10.81
N SER A 115 -0.82 6.01 10.99
CA SER A 115 -0.04 6.52 9.87
C SER A 115 0.58 5.36 9.11
N CYS A 116 0.12 5.12 7.89
CA CYS A 116 0.64 4.07 7.05
C CYS A 116 1.81 4.53 6.18
N PRO A 117 2.80 3.64 5.95
CA PRO A 117 3.91 3.91 5.05
C PRO A 117 3.42 4.08 3.60
N LEU A 118 4.26 4.70 2.76
CA LEU A 118 3.93 4.90 1.34
C LEU A 118 3.54 3.58 0.67
N GLY A 119 2.49 3.62 -0.15
CA GLY A 119 1.95 2.43 -0.81
C GLY A 119 1.00 1.59 0.06
N PHE A 120 0.68 2.04 1.27
CA PHE A 120 -0.27 1.41 2.18
C PHE A 120 -1.35 2.41 2.63
N VAL A 121 -2.51 1.89 3.01
CA VAL A 121 -3.62 2.66 3.57
C VAL A 121 -4.13 1.95 4.83
N ASP A 122 -4.60 2.73 5.78
CA ASP A 122 -5.24 2.19 6.96
C ASP A 122 -6.59 1.57 6.59
N LEU A 123 -6.75 0.29 6.89
CA LEU A 123 -7.94 -0.48 6.57
C LEU A 123 -9.22 0.09 7.20
N CYS A 124 -9.12 0.75 8.37
CA CYS A 124 -10.29 1.41 8.98
C CYS A 124 -10.62 2.77 8.33
N SER A 125 -9.66 3.40 7.65
CA SER A 125 -9.86 4.69 6.95
C SER A 125 -10.46 4.52 5.56
N LEU A 126 -10.72 3.28 5.20
CA LEU A 126 -11.10 2.85 3.88
C LEU A 126 -12.64 2.80 3.74
N ASP A 127 -13.38 2.83 4.87
CA ASP A 127 -14.83 3.01 4.93
C ASP A 127 -15.23 4.48 4.74
N VAL A 128 -15.29 4.95 3.48
CA VAL A 128 -16.04 6.16 3.09
C VAL A 128 -16.68 6.01 1.71
#